data_AF-A0A1S8NJP2-F1
#
_entry.id   AF-A0A1S8NJP2-F1
#
_cell.length_a   1.000
_cell.length_b   1.000
_cell.length_c   1.000
_cell.angle_alpha   90.00
_cell.angle_beta   90.00
_cell.angle_gamma   90.00
#
_symmetry.space_group_name_H-M   'P 1'
#
loop_
_entity.id
_entity.type
_entity.pdbx_description
1 polymer ?
#
loop_
_entity_poly.entity_id
_entity_poly.type
_entity_poly.pdbx_seq_one_letter_code
_entity_poly.pdbx_strand_id
1 'polypeptide(L)'
;MEKNTQQLENEIEDLKHEIYLLKQSIHRLAITYIQDSKYPYWGKLLCFKIDEDKKNDFEFALSILSDRLSGIKIIVKDDDDIKNDMFISDDTIILKSKAERFPENLFINSIPTWNEVNSSLCSVLGFGGSHLRMLEDLLIAMRSQGMFISLINYFFPETNK
;
A
#
# COMPACT_ATOMS: atom_id res chain seq x y z
N MET A 1 44.76 10.93 -2.88
CA MET A 1 43.35 10.95 -3.32
C MET A 1 42.86 9.53 -3.59
N GLU A 2 43.50 8.77 -4.48
CA GLU A 2 43.12 7.38 -4.81
C GLU A 2 43.00 6.42 -3.61
N LYS A 3 43.91 6.49 -2.62
CA LYS A 3 43.83 5.63 -1.43
C LYS A 3 42.56 5.82 -0.58
N ASN A 4 42.06 7.05 -0.48
CA ASN A 4 40.83 7.32 0.27
C ASN A 4 39.60 6.89 -0.53
N THR A 5 39.64 7.03 -1.86
CA THR A 5 38.57 6.55 -2.74
C THR A 5 38.42 5.03 -2.65
N GLN A 6 39.53 4.29 -2.71
CA GLN A 6 39.51 2.83 -2.58
C GLN A 6 38.99 2.34 -1.22
N GLN A 7 39.34 3.05 -0.13
CA GLN A 7 38.84 2.73 1.21
C GLN A 7 37.33 2.93 1.32
N LEU A 8 36.81 4.04 0.79
CA LEU A 8 35.38 4.33 0.77
C LEU A 8 34.61 3.34 -0.12
N GLU A 9 35.18 2.92 -1.25
CA GLU A 9 34.58 1.91 -2.12
C GLU A 9 34.44 0.55 -1.41
N ASN A 10 35.48 0.13 -0.71
CA ASN A 10 35.45 -1.11 0.08
C ASN A 10 34.41 -1.02 1.22
N GLU A 11 34.37 0.11 1.95
CA GLU A 11 33.38 0.32 3.01
C GLU A 11 31.94 0.32 2.46
N ILE A 12 31.72 0.89 1.28
CA ILE A 12 30.42 0.84 0.60
C ILE A 12 30.04 -0.60 0.24
N GLU A 13 30.99 -1.40 -0.23
CA GLU A 13 30.75 -2.81 -0.57
C GLU A 13 30.41 -3.64 0.67
N ASP A 14 31.15 -3.45 1.76
CA ASP A 14 30.92 -4.11 3.04
C ASP A 14 29.53 -3.74 3.60
N LEU A 15 29.17 -2.46 3.61
CA LEU A 15 27.85 -2.00 4.06
C LEU A 15 26.72 -2.57 3.20
N LYS A 16 26.90 -2.64 1.88
CA LYS A 16 25.91 -3.27 0.98
C LYS A 16 25.73 -4.75 1.31
N HIS A 17 26.82 -5.46 1.61
CA HIS A 17 26.78 -6.86 1.99
C HIS A 17 26.05 -7.06 3.33
N GLU A 18 26.37 -6.25 4.35
CA GLU A 18 25.68 -6.29 5.65
C GLU A 18 24.18 -6.00 5.52
N ILE A 19 23.80 -4.98 4.77
CA ILE A 19 22.39 -4.66 4.49
C ILE A 19 21.68 -5.85 3.82
N TYR A 20 22.36 -6.53 2.89
CA TYR A 20 21.80 -7.72 2.25
C TYR A 20 21.56 -8.84 3.26
N LEU A 21 22.55 -9.15 4.13
CA LEU A 21 22.41 -10.17 5.16
C LEU A 21 21.32 -9.85 6.19
N LEU A 22 21.20 -8.57 6.57
CA LEU A 22 20.14 -8.08 7.46
C LEU A 22 18.75 -8.28 6.83
N LYS A 23 18.57 -7.88 5.56
CA LYS A 23 17.31 -8.09 4.81
C LYS A 23 16.93 -9.57 4.76
N GLN A 24 17.90 -10.46 4.49
CA GLN A 24 17.66 -11.91 4.47
C GLN A 24 17.30 -12.46 5.86
N SER A 25 17.91 -11.95 6.92
CA SER A 25 17.64 -12.40 8.29
C SER A 25 16.27 -11.95 8.77
N ILE A 26 15.89 -10.69 8.53
CA ILE A 26 14.56 -10.16 8.83
C ILE A 26 13.49 -10.93 8.06
N HIS A 27 13.70 -11.18 6.76
CA HIS A 27 12.73 -11.93 5.95
C HIS A 27 12.55 -13.36 6.44
N ARG A 28 13.65 -14.05 6.82
CA ARG A 28 13.57 -15.37 7.42
C ARG A 28 12.79 -15.35 8.73
N LEU A 29 13.10 -14.41 9.64
CA LEU A 29 12.38 -14.23 10.89
C LEU A 29 10.88 -13.95 10.68
N ALA A 30 10.54 -13.12 9.70
CA ALA A 30 9.16 -12.79 9.39
C ALA A 30 8.36 -14.03 8.96
N ILE A 31 8.93 -14.89 8.13
CA ILE A 31 8.26 -16.11 7.66
C ILE A 31 8.23 -17.20 8.74
N THR A 32 9.30 -17.36 9.52
CA THR A 32 9.45 -18.52 10.42
C THR A 32 8.97 -18.28 11.84
N TYR A 33 8.92 -17.03 12.31
CA TYR A 33 8.73 -16.71 13.73
C TYR A 33 7.67 -15.65 13.98
N ILE A 34 7.52 -14.65 13.10
CA ILE A 34 6.57 -13.55 13.28
C ILE A 34 5.22 -13.91 12.65
N GLN A 35 4.54 -14.91 13.22
CA GLN A 35 3.08 -14.96 13.15
C GLN A 35 2.51 -14.30 14.41
N ASP A 36 2.87 -13.03 14.61
CA ASP A 36 2.31 -12.25 15.70
C ASP A 36 0.83 -11.97 15.42
N SER A 37 -0.04 -12.70 16.12
CA SER A 37 -1.49 -12.51 16.04
C SER A 37 -1.94 -11.08 16.36
N LYS A 38 -1.10 -10.28 17.03
CA LYS A 38 -1.36 -8.87 17.34
C LYS A 38 -1.10 -7.94 16.16
N TYR A 39 -0.14 -8.28 15.29
CA TYR A 39 0.25 -7.46 14.14
C TYR A 39 0.23 -8.20 12.79
N PRO A 40 -0.89 -8.84 12.41
CA PRO A 40 -0.96 -9.67 11.20
C PRO A 40 -0.71 -8.90 9.90
N TYR A 41 -1.16 -7.64 9.76
CA TYR A 41 -0.90 -6.85 8.55
C TYR A 41 0.60 -6.55 8.41
N TRP A 42 1.26 -6.10 9.47
CA TRP A 42 2.71 -5.88 9.47
C TRP A 42 3.50 -7.16 9.16
N GLY A 43 3.07 -8.30 9.71
CA GLY A 43 3.64 -9.59 9.37
C GLY A 43 3.50 -9.92 7.89
N LYS A 44 2.34 -9.65 7.29
CA LYS A 44 2.11 -9.85 5.85
C LYS A 44 2.95 -8.92 4.97
N LEU A 45 3.10 -7.64 5.34
CA LEU A 45 3.98 -6.71 4.63
C LEU A 45 5.42 -7.25 4.55
N LEU A 46 5.96 -7.72 5.68
CA LEU A 46 7.31 -8.31 5.74
C LEU A 46 7.43 -9.61 4.94
N CYS A 47 6.43 -10.49 5.05
CA CYS A 47 6.38 -11.74 4.28
C CYS A 47 6.34 -11.49 2.78
N PHE A 48 5.58 -10.47 2.35
CA PHE A 48 5.37 -10.14 0.94
C PHE A 48 6.41 -9.15 0.40
N LYS A 49 7.40 -8.76 1.22
CA LYS A 49 8.47 -7.81 0.86
C LYS A 49 7.91 -6.48 0.34
N ILE A 50 6.84 -6.01 0.96
CA ILE A 50 6.26 -4.70 0.67
C ILE A 50 7.07 -3.67 1.46
N ASP A 51 7.71 -2.76 0.73
CA ASP A 51 8.45 -1.64 1.31
C ASP A 51 7.51 -0.50 1.74
N GLU A 52 8.08 0.51 2.41
CA GLU A 52 7.31 1.61 2.97
C GLU A 52 6.61 2.44 1.89
N ASP A 53 7.23 2.64 0.73
CA ASP A 53 6.64 3.41 -0.37
C ASP A 53 5.42 2.70 -0.94
N LYS A 54 5.54 1.39 -1.23
CA LYS A 54 4.40 0.58 -1.67
C LYS A 54 3.31 0.45 -0.63
N LYS A 55 3.68 0.35 0.66
CA LYS A 55 2.73 0.34 1.77
C LYS A 55 1.93 1.64 1.79
N ASN A 56 2.59 2.79 1.72
CA ASN A 56 1.94 4.10 1.72
C ASN A 56 1.03 4.28 0.51
N ASP A 57 1.48 3.86 -0.68
CA ASP A 57 0.67 3.90 -1.89
C ASP A 57 -0.55 2.96 -1.80
N PHE A 58 -0.37 1.77 -1.21
CA PHE A 58 -1.45 0.80 -0.99
C PHE A 58 -2.50 1.31 0.01
N GLU A 59 -2.06 1.84 1.15
CA GLU A 59 -2.95 2.44 2.15
C GLU A 59 -3.68 3.67 1.60
N PHE A 60 -3.01 4.48 0.78
CA PHE A 60 -3.64 5.60 0.07
C PHE A 60 -4.70 5.10 -0.92
N ALA A 61 -4.42 4.07 -1.71
CA ALA A 61 -5.43 3.52 -2.61
C ALA A 61 -6.65 2.99 -1.85
N LEU A 62 -6.44 2.34 -0.70
CA LEU A 62 -7.52 1.89 0.17
C LEU A 62 -8.33 3.04 0.78
N SER A 63 -7.71 4.18 1.10
CA SER A 63 -8.45 5.35 1.57
C SER A 63 -9.36 5.90 0.47
N ILE A 64 -8.86 6.01 -0.77
CA ILE A 64 -9.69 6.46 -1.91
C ILE A 64 -10.86 5.51 -2.17
N LEU A 65 -10.63 4.20 -2.10
CA LEU A 65 -11.70 3.22 -2.26
C LEU A 65 -12.73 3.28 -1.11
N SER A 66 -12.29 3.59 0.10
CA SER A 66 -13.18 3.77 1.26
C SER A 66 -14.04 5.03 1.14
N ASP A 67 -13.46 6.13 0.65
CA ASP A 67 -14.16 7.37 0.35
C ASP A 67 -15.25 7.12 -0.70
N ARG A 68 -14.90 6.46 -1.80
CA ARG A 68 -15.85 6.06 -2.85
C ARG A 68 -16.98 5.20 -2.32
N LEU A 69 -16.69 4.21 -1.47
CA LEU A 69 -17.71 3.36 -0.84
C LEU A 69 -18.66 4.19 0.04
N SER A 70 -18.13 5.22 0.70
CA SER A 70 -18.90 6.13 1.58
C SER A 70 -19.67 7.21 0.80
N GLY A 71 -19.53 7.26 -0.52
CA GLY A 71 -20.18 8.26 -1.38
C GLY A 71 -19.47 9.62 -1.42
N ILE A 72 -18.25 9.71 -0.88
CA ILE A 72 -17.39 10.90 -0.97
C ILE A 72 -16.87 11.01 -2.40
N LYS A 73 -17.00 12.18 -3.03
CA LYS A 73 -16.50 12.36 -4.39
C LYS A 73 -14.99 12.59 -4.36
N ILE A 74 -14.33 11.97 -5.33
CA ILE A 74 -12.94 12.17 -5.64
C ILE A 74 -12.83 13.22 -6.74
N ILE A 75 -12.08 14.27 -6.45
CA ILE A 75 -11.84 15.37 -7.38
C ILE A 75 -10.33 15.43 -7.62
N VAL A 76 -9.91 15.23 -8.87
CA VAL A 76 -8.51 15.44 -9.27
C VAL A 76 -8.36 16.86 -9.80
N LYS A 77 -7.43 17.63 -9.23
CA LYS A 77 -7.14 19.01 -9.65
C LYS A 77 -5.69 19.14 -10.12
N ASP A 78 -5.45 20.04 -11.07
CA ASP A 78 -4.10 20.44 -11.42
C ASP A 78 -3.40 21.06 -10.20
N ASP A 79 -2.08 20.84 -10.10
CA ASP A 79 -1.28 21.22 -8.93
C ASP A 79 -1.29 22.73 -8.66
N ASP A 80 -1.48 23.54 -9.71
CA ASP A 80 -1.52 25.01 -9.64
C ASP A 80 -2.90 25.57 -9.23
N ASP A 81 -3.95 24.74 -9.18
CA ASP A 81 -5.34 25.16 -8.96
C ASP A 81 -5.78 25.14 -7.48
N ILE A 82 -4.83 25.07 -6.54
CA ILE A 82 -5.12 25.08 -5.10
C ILE A 82 -5.50 26.49 -4.66
N LYS A 83 -6.79 26.83 -4.78
CA LYS A 83 -7.39 28.03 -4.17
C LYS A 83 -7.91 27.71 -2.77
N ASN A 84 -7.92 28.72 -1.90
CA ASN A 84 -8.36 28.64 -0.49
C ASN A 84 -9.80 28.13 -0.28
N ASP A 85 -10.59 27.96 -1.33
CA ASP A 85 -11.98 27.47 -1.29
C ASP A 85 -12.09 25.93 -1.18
N MET A 86 -10.96 25.21 -1.13
CA MET A 86 -10.91 23.73 -1.08
C MET A 86 -11.34 23.11 0.26
N PHE A 87 -11.58 23.90 1.30
CA PHE A 87 -11.85 23.42 2.67
C PHE A 87 -13.33 23.37 3.05
N ILE A 88 -14.25 23.54 2.10
CA ILE A 88 -15.70 23.68 2.38
C ILE A 88 -16.49 22.42 1.98
N SER A 89 -15.90 21.47 1.25
CA SER A 89 -16.55 20.22 0.83
C SER A 89 -16.01 19.01 1.57
N ASP A 90 -16.90 18.06 1.90
CA ASP A 90 -16.52 16.71 2.38
C ASP A 90 -15.88 15.85 1.28
N ASP A 91 -15.77 16.36 0.04
CA ASP A 91 -15.13 15.71 -1.10
C ASP A 91 -13.61 15.59 -0.93
N THR A 92 -13.05 14.46 -1.35
CA THR A 92 -11.62 14.19 -1.33
C THR A 92 -10.96 14.80 -2.56
N ILE A 93 -10.07 15.78 -2.34
CA ILE A 93 -9.34 16.43 -3.43
C ILE A 93 -7.91 15.90 -3.51
N ILE A 94 -7.51 15.50 -4.73
CA ILE A 94 -6.21 14.89 -5.01
C ILE A 94 -5.51 15.72 -6.08
N LEU A 95 -4.24 16.01 -5.86
CA LEU A 95 -3.41 16.68 -6.87
C LEU A 95 -3.11 15.73 -8.02
N LYS A 96 -3.09 16.26 -9.24
CA LYS A 96 -2.87 15.49 -10.45
C LYS A 96 -1.53 14.78 -10.46
N SER A 97 -0.46 15.43 -10.01
CA SER A 97 0.86 14.79 -9.87
C SER A 97 0.84 13.56 -8.96
N LYS A 98 0.00 13.58 -7.92
CA LYS A 98 -0.21 12.43 -7.05
C LYS A 98 -1.06 11.36 -7.74
N ALA A 99 -2.13 11.75 -8.42
CA ALA A 99 -3.04 10.83 -9.11
C ALA A 99 -2.35 10.04 -10.23
N GLU A 100 -1.42 10.66 -10.96
CA GLU A 100 -0.67 10.03 -12.07
C GLU A 100 0.18 8.82 -11.65
N ARG A 101 0.47 8.66 -10.35
CA ARG A 101 1.17 7.47 -9.82
C ARG A 101 0.29 6.24 -9.70
N PHE A 102 -1.02 6.40 -9.87
CA PHE A 102 -2.02 5.36 -9.61
C PHE A 102 -2.85 5.07 -10.87
N PRO A 103 -3.47 3.89 -10.95
CA PRO A 103 -4.35 3.57 -12.07
C PRO A 103 -5.59 4.47 -12.06
N GLU A 104 -6.00 4.97 -13.23
CA GLU A 104 -7.09 5.95 -13.38
C GLU A 104 -8.42 5.47 -12.78
N ASN A 105 -8.68 4.15 -12.82
CA ASN A 105 -9.90 3.55 -12.29
C ASN A 105 -10.04 3.69 -10.77
N LEU A 106 -8.97 4.06 -10.06
CA LEU A 106 -9.00 4.35 -8.63
C LEU A 106 -9.86 5.58 -8.31
N PHE A 107 -9.88 6.57 -9.20
CA PHE A 107 -10.48 7.90 -8.95
C PHE A 107 -11.88 8.09 -9.54
N ILE A 108 -12.55 7.01 -9.91
CA ILE A 108 -13.93 7.04 -10.43
C ILE A 108 -14.91 7.30 -9.27
N ASN A 109 -15.95 8.11 -9.50
CA ASN A 109 -16.95 8.49 -8.49
C ASN A 109 -18.10 7.47 -8.31
N SER A 110 -17.87 6.20 -8.66
CA SER A 110 -18.81 5.10 -8.42
C SER A 110 -18.37 4.25 -7.24
N ILE A 111 -19.34 3.58 -6.60
CA ILE A 111 -19.05 2.53 -5.60
C ILE A 111 -18.08 1.53 -6.23
N PRO A 112 -16.96 1.20 -5.56
CA PRO A 112 -15.95 0.33 -6.13
C PRO A 112 -16.49 -1.10 -6.26
N THR A 113 -16.24 -1.73 -7.41
CA THR A 113 -16.46 -3.16 -7.61
C THR A 113 -15.23 -3.96 -7.20
N TRP A 114 -15.40 -5.25 -6.87
CA TRP A 114 -14.27 -6.09 -6.51
C TRP A 114 -13.21 -6.19 -7.62
N ASN A 115 -13.63 -6.22 -8.88
CA ASN A 115 -12.71 -6.26 -10.01
C ASN A 115 -11.85 -4.98 -10.09
N GLU A 116 -12.46 -3.81 -9.86
CA GLU A 116 -11.72 -2.54 -9.80
C GLU A 116 -10.74 -2.55 -8.63
N VAL A 117 -11.22 -2.87 -7.42
CA VAL A 117 -10.37 -2.94 -6.21
C VAL A 117 -9.18 -3.86 -6.43
N ASN A 118 -9.44 -5.08 -6.90
CA ASN A 118 -8.39 -6.06 -7.15
C ASN A 118 -7.39 -5.55 -8.19
N SER A 119 -7.86 -5.02 -9.33
CA SER A 119 -6.97 -4.50 -10.38
C SER A 119 -6.13 -3.33 -9.90
N SER A 120 -6.72 -2.35 -9.21
CA SER A 120 -6.02 -1.16 -8.72
C SER A 120 -5.00 -1.53 -7.65
N LEU A 121 -5.39 -2.32 -6.65
CA LEU A 121 -4.51 -2.69 -5.54
C LEU A 121 -3.39 -3.65 -5.98
N CYS A 122 -3.67 -4.60 -6.87
CA CYS A 122 -2.61 -5.44 -7.44
C CYS A 122 -1.62 -4.60 -8.27
N SER A 123 -2.11 -3.62 -9.03
CA SER A 123 -1.25 -2.69 -9.77
C SER A 123 -0.33 -1.91 -8.84
N VAL A 124 -0.85 -1.38 -7.73
CA VAL A 124 -0.06 -0.64 -6.73
C VAL A 124 1.00 -1.52 -6.06
N LEU A 125 0.65 -2.75 -5.69
CA LEU A 125 1.60 -3.68 -5.06
C LEU A 125 2.62 -4.28 -6.04
N GLY A 126 2.36 -4.18 -7.34
CA GLY A 126 3.12 -4.88 -8.39
C GLY A 126 2.87 -6.38 -8.39
N PHE A 127 1.70 -6.81 -7.94
CA PHE A 127 1.27 -8.21 -7.97
C PHE A 127 0.83 -8.57 -9.39
N GLY A 128 1.46 -9.58 -9.99
CA GLY A 128 0.96 -10.19 -11.22
C GLY A 128 -0.40 -10.86 -11.00
N GLY A 129 -1.18 -11.08 -12.07
CA GLY A 129 -2.55 -11.63 -12.00
C GLY A 129 -2.71 -12.99 -11.29
N SER A 130 -1.63 -13.68 -10.97
CA SER A 130 -1.59 -14.93 -10.20
C SER A 130 -1.61 -14.76 -8.67
N HIS A 131 -1.53 -13.53 -8.14
CA HIS A 131 -1.32 -13.27 -6.72
C HIS A 131 -2.56 -12.77 -5.95
N LEU A 132 -3.77 -13.04 -6.46
CA LEU A 132 -5.04 -12.64 -5.82
C LEU A 132 -5.10 -13.00 -4.33
N ARG A 133 -4.67 -14.22 -3.97
CA ARG A 133 -4.66 -14.68 -2.57
C ARG A 133 -3.77 -13.83 -1.66
N MET A 134 -2.68 -13.25 -2.18
CA MET A 134 -1.82 -12.39 -1.38
C MET A 134 -2.51 -11.06 -1.05
N LEU A 135 -3.28 -10.51 -1.99
CA LEU A 135 -4.08 -9.32 -1.74
C LEU A 135 -5.20 -9.62 -0.72
N GLU A 136 -5.94 -10.71 -0.90
CA GLU A 136 -6.98 -11.14 0.05
C GLU A 136 -6.40 -11.33 1.46
N ASP A 137 -5.26 -12.01 1.58
CA ASP A 137 -4.55 -12.19 2.84
C ASP A 137 -4.16 -10.85 3.51
N LEU A 138 -3.70 -9.86 2.72
CA LEU A 138 -3.39 -8.52 3.23
C LEU A 138 -4.65 -7.83 3.74
N LEU A 139 -5.74 -7.84 2.97
CA LEU A 139 -6.99 -7.18 3.34
C LEU A 139 -7.58 -7.82 4.60
N ILE A 140 -7.59 -9.16 4.69
CA ILE A 140 -8.04 -9.87 5.89
C ILE A 140 -7.17 -9.51 7.10
N ALA A 141 -5.85 -9.42 6.91
CA ALA A 141 -4.93 -9.03 7.97
C ALA A 141 -5.10 -7.57 8.41
N MET A 142 -5.43 -6.65 7.50
CA MET A 142 -5.78 -5.27 7.83
C MET A 142 -7.06 -5.20 8.65
N ARG A 143 -8.09 -5.96 8.24
CA ARG A 143 -9.35 -6.03 8.98
C ARG A 143 -9.16 -6.55 10.40
N SER A 144 -8.35 -7.60 10.59
CA SER A 144 -8.09 -8.14 11.94
C SER A 144 -7.31 -7.18 12.83
N GLN A 145 -6.69 -6.14 12.26
CA GLN A 145 -6.10 -5.02 12.98
C GLN A 145 -7.00 -3.77 13.07
N GLY A 146 -8.26 -3.87 12.65
CA GLY A 146 -9.23 -2.78 12.70
C GLY A 146 -9.05 -1.70 11.64
N MET A 147 -8.28 -1.98 10.58
CA MET A 147 -8.06 -1.05 9.47
C MET A 147 -9.09 -1.28 8.36
N PHE A 148 -9.58 -0.20 7.74
CA PHE A 148 -10.48 -0.23 6.57
C PHE A 148 -11.67 -1.20 6.70
N ILE A 149 -12.21 -1.37 7.91
CA ILE A 149 -13.20 -2.41 8.25
C ILE A 149 -14.41 -2.36 7.32
N SER A 150 -14.98 -1.17 7.10
CA SER A 150 -16.18 -1.02 6.27
C SER A 150 -15.95 -1.44 4.82
N LEU A 151 -14.81 -1.04 4.24
CA LEU A 151 -14.43 -1.40 2.87
C LEU A 151 -14.19 -2.90 2.75
N ILE A 152 -13.43 -3.48 3.67
CA ILE A 152 -13.09 -4.91 3.62
C ILE A 152 -14.33 -5.76 3.88
N ASN A 153 -15.20 -5.39 4.82
CA ASN A 153 -16.45 -6.11 5.07
C ASN A 153 -17.45 -6.02 3.92
N TYR A 154 -17.41 -4.96 3.11
CA TYR A 154 -18.23 -4.86 1.92
C TYR A 154 -17.89 -5.94 0.88
N PHE A 155 -16.60 -6.26 0.71
CA PHE A 155 -16.15 -7.30 -0.24
C PHE A 155 -16.01 -8.70 0.36
N PHE A 156 -15.70 -8.77 1.65
CA PHE A 156 -15.52 -10.00 2.42
C PHE A 156 -16.45 -10.01 3.63
N PRO A 157 -17.77 -9.96 3.42
CA PRO A 157 -18.71 -10.08 4.53
C PRO A 157 -18.39 -11.39 5.26
N GLU A 158 -18.27 -11.33 6.58
CA GLU A 158 -17.96 -12.52 7.37
C GLU A 158 -18.90 -13.65 6.95
N THR A 159 -18.33 -14.77 6.49
CA THR A 159 -19.04 -16.03 6.64
C THR A 159 -19.05 -16.26 8.14
N ASN A 160 -20.09 -15.78 8.81
CA ASN A 160 -20.36 -16.07 10.22
C ASN A 160 -20.08 -17.56 10.45
N LYS A 161 -19.01 -17.87 11.18
CA LYS A 161 -18.75 -19.18 11.75
C LYS A 161 -19.01 -19.10 13.24
#